data_AF-A0A401ZQ53-F1
#
_entry.id   AF-A0A401ZQ53-F1
#
_cell.length_a   1.000
_cell.length_b   1.000
_cell.length_c   1.000
_cell.angle_alpha   90.00
_cell.angle_beta   90.00
_cell.angle_gamma   90.00
#
_symmetry.space_group_name_H-M   'P 1'
#
loop_
_entity.id
_entity.type
_entity.pdbx_description
1 polymer ?
#
loop_
_entity_poly.entity_id
_entity_poly.type
_entity_poly.pdbx_seq_one_letter_code
_entity_poly.pdbx_strand_id
1 'polypeptide(L)'
;MTGFSGSDQTETLNDMCVVQEAAQLLGVKTSRIHAMIEDETLPSRLASMEEIAQLLFSKRIKGVPGSGIRLIPQSAVAAAVGRRKRGWPKGVARYQHKT
;
A
#
# COMPACT_ATOMS: atom_id res chain seq x y z
N MET A 1 41.43 -3.53 -11.99
CA MET A 1 40.83 -2.85 -10.81
C MET A 1 39.45 -3.45 -10.61
N THR A 2 39.28 -4.21 -9.53
CA THR A 2 37.99 -4.58 -8.92
C THR A 2 37.16 -3.30 -8.73
N GLY A 3 35.96 -3.17 -9.25
CA GLY A 3 34.77 -3.88 -8.81
C GLY A 3 33.98 -2.98 -7.87
N PHE A 4 32.96 -2.30 -8.38
CA PHE A 4 31.79 -1.89 -7.59
C PHE A 4 30.59 -1.77 -8.53
N SER A 5 29.94 -2.91 -8.72
CA SER A 5 28.60 -3.01 -9.29
C SER A 5 27.63 -2.55 -8.21
N GLY A 6 27.48 -1.24 -8.05
CA GLY A 6 26.53 -0.63 -7.14
C GLY A 6 25.26 -0.24 -7.88
N SER A 7 24.54 -1.23 -8.41
CA SER A 7 23.12 -1.04 -8.74
C SER A 7 22.35 -1.04 -7.42
N ASP A 8 22.58 -0.01 -6.60
CA ASP A 8 21.65 0.37 -5.53
C ASP A 8 20.39 0.83 -6.25
N GLN A 9 19.45 -0.10 -6.44
CA GLN A 9 18.05 0.25 -6.67
C GLN A 9 17.61 0.98 -5.42
N THR A 10 17.85 2.29 -5.36
CA THR A 10 17.09 3.19 -4.51
C THR A 10 15.65 3.01 -4.95
N GLU A 11 14.88 2.18 -4.23
CA GLU A 11 13.43 2.13 -4.38
C GLU A 11 12.95 3.57 -4.23
N THR A 12 12.61 4.19 -5.36
CA THR A 12 12.28 5.61 -5.36
C THR A 12 10.89 5.76 -4.75
N LEU A 13 10.55 6.93 -4.23
CA LEU A 13 9.19 7.22 -3.75
C LEU A 13 8.12 6.95 -4.84
N ASN A 14 8.52 6.95 -6.11
CA ASN A 14 7.68 6.60 -7.25
C ASN A 14 7.34 5.11 -7.32
N ASP A 15 8.18 4.23 -6.77
CA ASP A 15 7.97 2.78 -6.70
C ASP A 15 7.16 2.38 -5.45
N MET A 16 6.82 3.36 -4.61
CA MET A 16 6.02 3.19 -3.41
C MET A 16 4.60 3.70 -3.63
N CYS A 17 3.62 3.03 -3.03
CA CYS A 17 2.23 3.46 -2.97
C CYS A 17 1.84 3.86 -1.55
N VAL A 18 1.02 4.89 -1.43
CA VAL A 18 0.27 5.12 -0.19
C VAL A 18 -0.91 4.15 -0.10
N VAL A 19 -1.43 3.94 1.11
CA VAL A 19 -2.58 3.05 1.36
C VAL A 19 -3.76 3.30 0.42
N GLN A 20 -4.06 4.56 0.12
CA GLN A 20 -5.15 4.93 -0.78
C GLN A 20 -4.90 4.45 -2.21
N GLU A 21 -3.69 4.61 -2.74
CA GLU A 21 -3.32 4.18 -4.08
C GLU A 21 -3.31 2.65 -4.17
N ALA A 22 -2.74 1.96 -3.16
CA ALA A 22 -2.76 0.51 -3.08
C ALA A 22 -4.20 -0.05 -3.06
N ALA A 23 -5.11 0.61 -2.34
CA ALA A 23 -6.52 0.24 -2.30
C ALA A 23 -7.19 0.41 -3.67
N GLN A 24 -6.86 1.47 -4.41
CA GLN A 24 -7.35 1.70 -5.77
C GLN A 24 -6.83 0.63 -6.74
N LEU A 25 -5.53 0.33 -6.72
CA LEU A 25 -4.91 -0.69 -7.56
C LEU A 25 -5.49 -2.09 -7.33
N LEU A 26 -5.77 -2.45 -6.07
CA LEU A 26 -6.37 -3.74 -5.72
C LEU A 26 -7.91 -3.77 -5.83
N GLY A 27 -8.56 -2.61 -6.04
CA GLY A 27 -10.02 -2.49 -6.07
C GLY A 27 -10.69 -2.81 -4.73
N VAL A 28 -10.02 -2.57 -3.61
CA VAL A 28 -10.50 -2.85 -2.25
C VAL A 28 -10.73 -1.57 -1.43
N LYS A 29 -11.27 -1.70 -0.22
CA LYS A 29 -11.34 -0.58 0.74
C LYS A 29 -9.98 -0.41 1.44
N THR A 30 -9.65 0.82 1.84
CA THR A 30 -8.41 1.11 2.60
C THR A 30 -8.32 0.29 3.89
N SER A 31 -9.43 0.03 4.57
CA SER A 31 -9.47 -0.86 5.74
C SER A 31 -8.96 -2.27 5.46
N ARG A 32 -9.15 -2.79 4.23
CA ARG A 32 -8.60 -4.10 3.85
C ARG A 32 -7.09 -4.04 3.69
N ILE A 33 -6.55 -2.93 3.18
CA ILE A 33 -5.10 -2.73 3.08
C ILE A 33 -4.48 -2.67 4.48
N HIS A 34 -5.11 -1.95 5.42
CA HIS A 34 -4.67 -1.94 6.81
C HIS A 34 -4.65 -3.34 7.42
N ALA A 35 -5.73 -4.11 7.26
CA ALA A 35 -5.75 -5.50 7.72
C ALA A 35 -4.66 -6.35 7.04
N MET A 36 -4.38 -6.17 5.76
CA MET A 36 -3.31 -6.91 5.07
C MET A 36 -1.91 -6.58 5.58
N ILE A 37 -1.69 -5.33 6.02
CA ILE A 37 -0.46 -4.88 6.67
C ILE A 37 -0.35 -5.48 8.07
N GLU A 38 -1.43 -5.45 8.85
CA GLU A 38 -1.50 -6.03 10.20
C GLU A 38 -1.33 -7.56 10.17
N ASP A 39 -1.89 -8.24 9.18
CA ASP A 39 -1.75 -9.67 8.93
C ASP A 39 -0.37 -10.06 8.36
N GLU A 40 0.56 -9.10 8.20
CA GLU A 40 1.89 -9.25 7.57
C GLU A 40 1.88 -9.78 6.13
N THR A 41 0.71 -9.86 5.50
CA THR A 41 0.55 -10.32 4.11
C THR A 41 0.98 -9.30 3.08
N LEU A 42 1.06 -8.02 3.46
CA LEU A 42 1.48 -6.91 2.62
C LEU A 42 2.59 -6.12 3.33
N PRO A 43 3.84 -6.17 2.83
CA PRO A 43 4.94 -5.43 3.43
C PRO A 43 4.65 -3.92 3.35
N SER A 44 4.92 -3.22 4.45
CA SER A 44 4.82 -1.76 4.50
C SER A 44 5.84 -1.19 5.48
N ARG A 45 6.17 0.08 5.29
CA ARG A 45 6.97 0.88 6.24
C ARG A 45 6.31 2.23 6.49
N LEU A 46 6.73 2.91 7.55
CA LEU A 46 6.37 4.31 7.76
C LEU A 46 7.19 5.20 6.82
N ALA A 47 6.55 6.25 6.30
CA ALA A 47 7.22 7.30 5.58
C ALA A 47 8.03 8.17 6.55
N SER A 48 9.24 8.54 6.14
CA SER A 48 10.04 9.56 6.80
C SER A 48 9.44 10.96 6.60
N MET A 49 9.89 11.94 7.38
CA MET A 49 9.42 13.33 7.27
C MET A 49 9.69 13.93 5.89
N GLU A 50 10.84 13.63 5.28
CA GLU A 50 11.19 14.09 3.93
C GLU A 50 10.25 13.50 2.88
N GLU A 51 9.97 12.20 2.97
CA GLU A 51 9.02 11.53 2.07
C GLU A 51 7.61 12.06 2.24
N ILE A 52 7.17 12.32 3.47
CA ILE A 52 5.87 12.95 3.75
C ILE A 52 5.78 14.32 3.09
N ALA A 53 6.83 15.14 3.20
CA ALA A 53 6.88 16.45 2.55
C ALA A 53 6.77 16.32 1.02
N GLN A 54 7.49 15.36 0.42
CA GLN A 54 7.41 15.08 -1.02
C GLN A 54 6.01 14.60 -1.45
N LEU A 55 5.35 13.75 -0.64
CA LEU A 55 3.98 13.28 -0.92
C LEU A 55 2.94 14.40 -0.83
N LEU A 56 3.10 15.32 0.12
CA LEU A 56 2.27 16.53 0.23
C LEU A 56 2.48 17.46 -0.96
N PHE A 57 3.74 17.71 -1.32
CA PHE A 57 4.10 18.57 -2.45
C PHE A 57 3.56 18.04 -3.78
N SER A 58 3.68 16.72 -3.99
CA SER A 58 3.13 16.03 -5.17
C SER A 58 1.61 15.82 -5.13
N LYS A 59 0.93 16.29 -4.07
CA LYS A 59 -0.53 16.15 -3.86
C LYS A 59 -1.03 14.70 -3.82
N ARG A 60 -0.15 13.73 -3.58
CA ARG A 60 -0.50 12.32 -3.39
C ARG A 60 -1.23 12.08 -2.08
N ILE A 61 -0.96 12.92 -1.08
CA ILE A 61 -1.69 12.96 0.19
C ILE A 61 -2.20 14.38 0.48
N LYS A 62 -3.29 14.50 1.22
CA LYS A 62 -3.88 15.78 1.62
C LYS A 62 -3.49 16.22 3.03
N GLY A 63 -2.89 15.32 3.80
CA GLY A 63 -2.53 15.52 5.20
C GLY A 63 -1.95 14.25 5.79
N VAL A 64 -1.42 14.35 7.00
CA VAL A 64 -0.82 13.24 7.74
C VAL A 64 -1.82 12.78 8.81
N PRO A 65 -2.32 11.53 8.75
CA PRO A 65 -3.17 11.00 9.79
C PRO A 65 -2.37 10.77 11.07
N GLY A 66 -3.04 10.73 12.23
CA GLY A 66 -2.38 10.50 13.53
C GLY A 66 -1.61 9.17 13.62
N SER A 67 -1.90 8.21 12.75
CA SER A 67 -1.18 6.93 12.61
C SER A 67 0.06 6.98 11.70
N GLY A 68 0.36 8.13 11.10
CA GLY A 68 1.43 8.30 10.12
C GLY A 68 1.08 7.78 8.71
N ILE A 69 1.97 8.02 7.75
CA ILE A 69 1.80 7.56 6.37
C ILE A 69 2.50 6.22 6.19
N ARG A 70 1.77 5.22 5.71
CA ARG A 70 2.31 3.91 5.34
C ARG A 70 2.62 3.88 3.84
N LEU A 71 3.85 3.47 3.53
CA LEU A 71 4.33 3.21 2.17
C LEU A 71 4.40 1.72 1.92
N ILE A 72 3.87 1.33 0.76
CA ILE A 72 3.74 -0.05 0.33
C ILE A 72 4.45 -0.18 -1.02
N PRO A 73 5.41 -1.09 -1.20
CA PRO A 73 6.07 -1.29 -2.49
C PRO A 73 5.06 -1.66 -3.58
N GLN A 74 5.14 -1.04 -4.76
CA GLN A 74 4.26 -1.35 -5.89
C GLN A 74 4.37 -2.82 -6.30
N SER A 75 5.57 -3.40 -6.25
CA SER A 75 5.81 -4.82 -6.50
C SER A 75 4.98 -5.72 -5.58
N ALA A 76 4.84 -5.35 -4.31
CA ALA A 76 4.04 -6.08 -3.34
C ALA A 76 2.54 -5.93 -3.60
N VAL A 77 2.08 -4.74 -3.99
CA VAL A 77 0.69 -4.52 -4.41
C VAL A 77 0.37 -5.36 -5.65
N ALA A 78 1.24 -5.37 -6.65
CA ALA A 78 1.08 -6.18 -7.86
C ALA A 78 1.03 -7.69 -7.54
N ALA A 79 1.92 -8.16 -6.66
CA ALA A 79 1.90 -9.55 -6.20
C ALA A 79 0.61 -9.91 -5.43
N ALA A 80 -0.03 -8.94 -4.77
CA ALA A 80 -1.28 -9.15 -4.06
C ALA A 80 -2.51 -9.23 -4.99
N VAL A 81 -2.44 -8.72 -6.24
CA VAL A 81 -3.53 -8.78 -7.23
C VAL A 81 -3.97 -10.22 -7.52
N GLY A 82 -3.04 -11.17 -7.48
CA GLY A 82 -3.29 -12.60 -7.76
C GLY A 82 -3.65 -13.46 -6.54
N ARG A 83 -3.51 -12.94 -5.31
CA ARG A 83 -3.83 -13.72 -4.10
C ARG A 83 -5.34 -13.80 -3.92
N ARG A 84 -5.86 -15.00 -3.65
CA ARG A 84 -7.28 -15.25 -3.37
C ARG A 84 -7.83 -14.16 -2.45
N LYS A 85 -8.78 -13.36 -2.96
CA LYS A 85 -9.42 -12.26 -2.23
C LYS A 85 -10.14 -12.83 -1.01
N ARG A 86 -9.48 -12.88 0.15
CA ARG A 86 -10.15 -13.12 1.43
C ARG A 86 -10.88 -11.82 1.80
N GLY A 87 -12.19 -11.83 1.63
CA GLY A 87 -13.07 -10.69 1.87
C GLY A 87 -14.24 -10.63 0.88
N TRP A 88 -15.39 -10.13 1.33
CA TRP A 88 -16.58 -9.99 0.49
C TRP A 88 -16.31 -9.02 -0.69
N PRO A 89 -16.71 -9.38 -1.92
CA PRO A 89 -16.58 -8.48 -3.06
C PRO A 89 -17.36 -7.19 -2.80
N LYS A 90 -16.77 -6.05 -3.19
CA LYS A 90 -17.39 -4.73 -3.04
C LYS A 90 -18.67 -4.71 -3.90
N GLY A 91 -19.82 -4.43 -3.28
CA GLY A 91 -21.12 -4.32 -3.97
C GLY A 91 -22.02 -5.56 -3.91
N VAL A 92 -21.60 -6.65 -3.26
CA VAL A 92 -22.47 -7.81 -3.04
C VAL A 92 -23.13 -7.70 -1.66
N ALA A 93 -24.45 -7.64 -1.63
CA ALA A 93 -25.21 -7.61 -0.39
C ALA A 93 -24.95 -8.89 0.42
N ARG A 94 -24.73 -8.74 1.73
CA ARG A 94 -24.70 -9.87 2.66
C ARG A 94 -26.12 -10.44 2.71
N TYR A 95 -26.35 -11.56 2.02
CA TYR A 95 -27.59 -12.30 2.20
C TYR A 95 -27.57 -12.86 3.63
N GLN A 96 -28.32 -12.24 4.53
CA GLN A 96 -28.60 -12.80 5.85
C GLN A 96 -29.50 -14.01 5.62
N HIS A 97 -28.96 -15.21 5.81
CA HIS A 97 -29.79 -16.40 6.00
C HIS A 97 -30.54 -16.19 7.32
N LYS A 98 -31.80 -15.77 7.22
CA LYS A 98 -32.76 -15.74 8.33
C LYS A 98 -33.12 -17.21 8.59
N THR A 99 -32.67 -17.76 9.72
CA THR A 99 -33.31 -18.91 10.35
C THR A 99 -34.56 -18.45 11.08
#